data_AF-A0A3N5REK7-F1
#
_entry.id   AF-A0A3N5REK7-F1
#
_cell.length_a   1.000
_cell.length_b   1.000
_cell.length_c   1.000
_cell.angle_alpha   90.00
_cell.angle_beta   90.00
_cell.angle_gamma   90.00
#
_symmetry.space_group_name_H-M   'P 1'
#
loop_
_entity.id
_entity.type
_entity.pdbx_description
1 polymer ?
#
loop_
_entity_poly.entity_id
_entity_poly.type
_entity_poly.pdbx_seq_one_letter_code
_entity_poly.pdbx_strand_id
1 'polypeptide(L)'
;MNTESDSSPDFSNEAAPATPADMGAPSVRPLRYWPALLLVALIWVSKVIPLVLPGSFAGFIISMLAPLVAALLIIVWWAFFSRATRKEKIAGVVGLVAAGVIANALCHPSVQGFGMVLGGLPWGVTWFVIASTLLSVARPGWRTGMALLAAAAPLFYQCLFRVDGIAADMAANRLWRWQP
;
A
#
# COMPACT_ATOMS: atom_id res chain seq x y z
N MET A 1 37.56 23.10 78.43
CA MET A 1 37.83 21.77 77.85
C MET A 1 36.54 21.33 77.18
N ASN A 2 36.28 21.73 75.93
CA ASN A 2 35.09 21.34 75.18
C ASN A 2 35.35 21.47 73.67
N THR A 3 35.00 20.37 72.98
CA THR A 3 34.57 20.18 71.59
C THR A 3 35.60 20.41 70.48
N GLU A 4 36.28 19.31 70.12
CA GLU A 4 36.80 19.04 68.78
C GLU A 4 35.71 19.27 67.71
N SER A 5 36.07 20.04 66.69
CA SER A 5 35.28 20.30 65.49
C SER A 5 35.41 19.11 64.55
N ASP A 6 34.36 18.29 64.51
CA ASP A 6 34.21 17.13 63.62
C ASP A 6 34.12 17.60 62.16
N SER A 7 35.21 17.43 61.40
CA SER A 7 35.28 17.72 59.96
C SER A 7 34.82 16.50 59.17
N SER A 8 33.51 16.39 58.94
CA SER A 8 32.94 15.44 57.97
C SER A 8 33.39 15.81 56.55
N PRO A 9 33.96 14.88 55.75
CA PRO A 9 34.18 15.12 54.34
C PRO A 9 32.84 15.16 53.60
N ASP A 10 32.64 16.25 52.89
CA ASP A 10 31.49 16.52 52.02
C ASP A 10 31.55 15.58 50.80
N PHE A 11 30.81 14.47 50.84
CA PHE A 11 30.60 13.57 49.69
C PHE A 11 29.58 14.15 48.70
N SER A 12 29.69 15.44 48.41
CA SER A 12 28.88 16.11 47.40
C SER A 12 29.52 15.93 46.02
N ASN A 13 28.78 15.28 45.13
CA ASN A 13 29.00 15.13 43.69
C ASN A 13 29.98 14.04 43.22
N GLU A 14 29.61 12.79 43.43
CA GLU A 14 29.82 11.79 42.38
C GLU A 14 28.81 12.10 41.26
N ALA A 15 29.23 12.89 40.26
CA ALA A 15 28.45 13.10 39.06
C ALA A 15 28.21 11.73 38.39
N ALA A 16 27.02 11.17 38.59
CA ALA A 16 26.60 9.96 37.90
C ALA A 16 26.89 10.14 36.40
N PRO A 17 27.63 9.21 35.75
CA PRO A 17 27.88 9.31 34.32
C PRO A 17 26.52 9.34 33.62
N ALA A 18 26.22 10.46 32.96
CA ALA A 18 25.03 10.59 32.14
C ALA A 18 25.06 9.46 31.11
N THR A 19 24.24 8.42 31.34
CA THR A 19 24.13 7.28 30.45
C THR A 19 23.76 7.78 29.06
N PRO A 20 24.60 7.64 28.02
CA PRO A 20 24.24 8.05 26.66
C PRO A 20 23.36 6.97 25.99
N ALA A 21 22.42 6.39 26.74
CA ALA A 21 21.58 5.29 26.30
C ALA A 21 20.10 5.70 26.24
N ASP A 22 19.83 6.86 25.63
CA ASP A 22 18.54 7.09 24.99
C ASP A 22 18.72 7.85 23.68
N MET A 23 19.66 7.36 22.84
CA MET A 23 19.63 7.69 21.42
C MET A 23 18.38 7.04 20.83
N GLY A 24 17.27 7.80 20.88
CA GLY A 24 15.91 7.39 20.58
C GLY A 24 15.81 6.30 19.52
N ALA A 25 15.53 5.08 19.98
CA ALA A 25 15.13 4.01 19.09
C ALA A 25 13.92 4.55 18.29
N PRO A 26 13.97 4.54 16.94
CA PRO A 26 12.90 5.11 16.14
C PRO A 26 11.59 4.42 16.51
N SER A 27 10.68 5.18 17.15
CA SER A 27 9.39 4.65 17.59
C SER A 27 8.62 4.16 16.36
N VAL A 28 8.44 2.85 16.27
CA VAL A 28 7.70 2.22 15.18
C VAL A 28 6.24 2.57 15.40
N ARG A 29 5.75 3.61 14.70
CA ARG A 29 4.35 4.03 14.80
C ARG A 29 3.47 3.02 14.04
N PRO A 30 2.57 2.30 14.72
CA PRO A 30 1.75 1.27 14.08
C PRO A 30 0.76 1.91 13.08
N LEU A 31 0.61 1.24 11.93
CA LEU A 31 -0.29 1.65 10.86
C LEU A 31 -1.75 1.36 11.24
N ARG A 32 -2.69 2.23 10.87
CA ARG A 32 -4.13 1.96 11.07
C ARG A 32 -4.66 1.08 9.95
N TYR A 33 -4.54 -0.24 10.05
CA TYR A 33 -4.85 -1.17 8.97
C TYR A 33 -6.35 -1.31 8.64
N TRP A 34 -7.26 -1.05 9.59
CA TRP A 34 -8.69 -1.34 9.40
C TRP A 34 -9.38 -0.60 8.23
N PRO A 35 -9.16 0.71 7.96
CA PRO A 35 -9.86 1.39 6.88
C PRO A 35 -9.41 0.86 5.51
N ALA A 36 -8.13 0.56 5.37
CA ALA A 36 -7.56 0.02 4.14
C ALA A 36 -8.09 -1.38 3.87
N LEU A 37 -8.18 -2.23 4.90
CA LEU A 37 -8.75 -3.58 4.76
C LEU A 37 -10.24 -3.55 4.38
N LEU A 38 -11.01 -2.61 4.93
CA LEU A 38 -12.41 -2.42 4.54
C LEU A 38 -12.54 -2.03 3.07
N LEU A 39 -11.70 -1.13 2.58
CA LEU A 39 -11.69 -0.73 1.16
C LEU A 39 -11.23 -1.87 0.25
N VAL A 40 -10.26 -2.68 0.67
CA VAL A 40 -9.88 -3.90 -0.05
C VAL A 40 -11.05 -4.88 -0.11
N ALA A 41 -11.77 -5.11 0.99
CA ALA A 41 -12.96 -5.94 0.98
C ALA A 41 -14.02 -5.41 -0.01
N LEU A 42 -14.20 -4.10 -0.09
CA LEU A 42 -15.10 -3.46 -1.06
C LEU A 42 -14.67 -3.71 -2.52
N ILE A 43 -13.37 -3.66 -2.82
CA ILE A 43 -12.82 -4.02 -4.15
C ILE A 43 -13.23 -5.46 -4.52
N TRP A 44 -13.05 -6.40 -3.60
CA TRP A 44 -13.35 -7.81 -3.88
C TRP A 44 -14.84 -8.10 -4.00
N VAL A 45 -15.65 -7.55 -3.09
CA VAL A 45 -17.11 -7.66 -3.16
C VAL A 45 -17.62 -7.15 -4.51
N SER A 46 -17.16 -5.98 -4.95
CA SER A 46 -17.57 -5.42 -6.24
C SER A 46 -17.12 -6.25 -7.45
N LYS A 47 -15.98 -6.95 -7.36
CA LYS A 47 -15.54 -7.88 -8.43
C LYS A 47 -16.35 -9.17 -8.48
N VAL A 48 -16.96 -9.60 -7.37
CA VAL A 48 -17.78 -10.83 -7.29
C VAL A 48 -19.22 -10.59 -7.80
N ILE A 49 -19.73 -9.37 -7.74
CA ILE A 49 -21.08 -9.00 -8.23
C ILE A 49 -21.43 -9.58 -9.62
N PRO A 50 -20.59 -9.42 -10.68
CA PRO A 50 -20.93 -9.94 -12.00
C PRO A 50 -21.02 -11.48 -12.06
N LEU A 51 -20.44 -12.22 -11.10
CA LEU A 51 -20.59 -13.67 -11.02
C LEU A 51 -21.97 -14.06 -10.47
N VAL A 52 -22.57 -13.22 -9.62
CA VAL A 52 -23.88 -13.46 -9.00
C VAL A 52 -25.02 -12.92 -9.88
N LEU A 53 -24.76 -11.86 -10.64
CA LEU A 53 -25.71 -11.19 -11.53
C LEU A 53 -25.16 -11.15 -12.98
N PRO A 54 -24.99 -12.31 -13.64
CA PRO A 54 -24.48 -12.35 -15.01
C PRO A 54 -25.42 -11.61 -15.98
N GLY A 55 -24.85 -10.88 -16.94
CA GLY A 55 -25.58 -10.13 -17.96
C GLY A 55 -26.20 -8.80 -17.50
N SER A 56 -26.01 -8.40 -16.23
CA SER A 56 -26.47 -7.09 -15.75
C SER A 56 -25.50 -5.97 -16.12
N PHE A 57 -25.97 -4.97 -16.88
CA PHE A 57 -25.19 -3.75 -17.18
C PHE A 57 -24.76 -3.02 -15.91
N ALA A 58 -25.63 -2.93 -14.91
CA ALA A 58 -25.29 -2.34 -13.62
C ALA A 58 -24.19 -3.15 -12.91
N GLY A 59 -24.28 -4.49 -12.94
CA GLY A 59 -23.25 -5.37 -12.40
C GLY A 59 -21.89 -5.19 -13.07
N PHE A 60 -21.87 -5.05 -14.39
CA PHE A 60 -20.67 -4.74 -15.18
C PHE A 60 -20.03 -3.41 -14.75
N ILE A 61 -20.81 -2.32 -14.72
CA ILE A 61 -20.33 -0.99 -14.33
C ILE A 61 -19.80 -0.98 -12.90
N ILE A 62 -20.51 -1.59 -11.94
CA ILE A 62 -20.07 -1.68 -10.55
C ILE A 62 -18.74 -2.45 -10.46
N SER A 63 -18.59 -3.55 -11.21
CA SER A 63 -17.37 -4.37 -11.19
C SER A 63 -16.13 -3.66 -11.74
N MET A 64 -16.32 -2.60 -12.54
CA MET A 64 -15.24 -1.78 -13.09
C MET A 64 -14.97 -0.54 -12.22
N LEU A 65 -16.00 0.25 -11.92
CA LEU A 65 -15.84 1.55 -11.27
C LEU A 65 -15.68 1.46 -9.75
N ALA A 66 -16.42 0.57 -9.06
CA ALA A 66 -16.32 0.50 -7.60
C ALA A 66 -14.92 0.09 -7.12
N PRO A 67 -14.21 -0.88 -7.76
CA PRO A 67 -12.81 -1.15 -7.45
C PRO A 67 -11.90 0.05 -7.66
N LEU A 68 -12.12 0.82 -8.72
CA LEU A 68 -11.31 1.99 -9.02
C LEU A 68 -11.48 3.07 -7.95
N VAL A 69 -12.72 3.39 -7.59
CA VAL A 69 -13.03 4.36 -6.54
C VAL A 69 -12.43 3.92 -5.20
N ALA A 70 -12.59 2.65 -4.83
CA ALA A 70 -12.01 2.11 -3.61
C ALA A 70 -10.47 2.18 -3.61
N ALA A 71 -9.83 1.89 -4.75
CA ALA A 71 -8.39 1.99 -4.89
C ALA A 71 -7.88 3.44 -4.76
N LEU A 72 -8.59 4.42 -5.33
CA LEU A 72 -8.28 5.84 -5.15
C LEU A 72 -8.44 6.27 -3.68
N LEU A 73 -9.51 5.82 -3.02
CA LEU A 73 -9.73 6.07 -1.59
C LEU A 73 -8.61 5.45 -0.73
N ILE A 74 -8.05 4.31 -1.12
CA ILE A 74 -6.87 3.73 -0.44
C ILE A 74 -5.64 4.63 -0.62
N ILE A 75 -5.41 5.18 -1.81
CA ILE A 75 -4.29 6.10 -2.06
C ILE A 75 -4.46 7.37 -1.20
N VAL A 76 -5.66 7.93 -1.14
CA VAL A 76 -6.00 9.07 -0.27
C VAL A 76 -5.79 8.70 1.20
N TRP A 77 -6.26 7.53 1.63
CA TRP A 77 -6.05 7.02 2.98
C TRP A 77 -4.55 6.88 3.31
N TRP A 78 -3.76 6.37 2.38
CA TRP A 78 -2.31 6.24 2.55
C TRP A 78 -1.65 7.62 2.71
N ALA A 79 -2.00 8.58 1.86
CA ALA A 79 -1.43 9.93 1.89
C ALA A 79 -1.78 10.68 3.19
N PHE A 80 -3.03 10.60 3.67
CA PHE A 80 -3.49 11.42 4.78
C PHE A 80 -3.57 10.66 6.12
N PHE A 81 -4.17 9.47 6.15
CA PHE A 81 -4.65 8.81 7.36
C PHE A 81 -3.82 7.61 7.86
N SER A 82 -2.88 7.11 7.05
CA SER A 82 -2.09 5.89 7.33
C SER A 82 -1.18 5.96 8.57
N ARG A 83 -0.93 7.15 9.14
CA ARG A 83 0.03 7.40 10.24
C ARG A 83 1.49 7.02 9.93
N ALA A 84 1.79 6.59 8.70
CA ALA A 84 3.16 6.43 8.19
C ALA A 84 3.95 7.75 8.21
N THR A 85 5.29 7.64 8.19
CA THR A 85 6.18 8.81 8.11
C THR A 85 5.98 9.54 6.77
N ARG A 86 6.24 10.86 6.72
CA ARG A 86 6.08 11.65 5.47
C ARG A 86 6.89 11.07 4.30
N LYS A 87 8.08 10.54 4.58
CA LYS A 87 8.94 9.90 3.57
C LYS A 87 8.28 8.64 2.98
N GLU A 88 7.71 7.76 3.81
CA GLU A 88 6.97 6.58 3.35
C GLU A 88 5.71 6.93 2.57
N LYS A 89 5.01 7.99 2.98
CA LYS A 89 3.81 8.44 2.27
C LYS A 89 4.15 8.83 0.83
N ILE A 90 5.15 9.70 0.67
CA ILE A 90 5.61 10.16 -0.64
C ILE A 90 6.18 8.98 -1.44
N ALA A 91 7.06 8.17 -0.84
CA ALA A 91 7.66 7.01 -1.52
C ALA A 91 6.61 5.98 -1.96
N GLY A 92 5.60 5.72 -1.12
CA GLY A 92 4.50 4.82 -1.44
C GLY A 92 3.65 5.34 -2.60
N VAL A 93 3.21 6.61 -2.57
CA VAL A 93 2.42 7.20 -3.66
C VAL A 93 3.23 7.27 -4.96
N VAL A 94 4.43 7.83 -4.90
CA VAL A 94 5.30 7.99 -6.08
C VAL A 94 5.68 6.62 -6.64
N GLY A 95 6.00 5.65 -5.79
CA GLY A 95 6.32 4.29 -6.20
C GLY A 95 5.15 3.58 -6.88
N LEU A 96 3.93 3.75 -6.36
CA LEU A 96 2.73 3.13 -6.93
C LEU A 96 2.37 3.75 -8.28
N VAL A 97 2.49 5.08 -8.39
CA VAL A 97 2.32 5.80 -9.66
C VAL A 97 3.39 5.38 -10.67
N ALA A 98 4.67 5.34 -10.26
CA ALA A 98 5.76 4.93 -11.13
C ALA A 98 5.59 3.49 -11.62
N ALA A 99 5.24 2.55 -10.74
CA ALA A 99 4.96 1.17 -11.11
C ALA A 99 3.79 1.09 -12.09
N GLY A 100 2.72 1.86 -11.87
CA GLY A 100 1.58 1.93 -12.78
C GLY A 100 1.95 2.49 -14.16
N VAL A 101 2.74 3.57 -14.22
CA VAL A 101 3.20 4.18 -15.48
C VAL A 101 4.12 3.22 -16.25
N ILE A 102 5.06 2.58 -15.57
CA ILE A 102 5.98 1.61 -16.18
C ILE A 102 5.20 0.40 -16.70
N ALA A 103 4.31 -0.18 -15.90
CA ALA A 103 3.47 -1.28 -16.33
C ALA A 103 2.60 -0.88 -17.52
N ASN A 104 1.99 0.32 -17.49
CA ASN A 104 1.20 0.83 -18.60
C ASN A 104 2.01 0.94 -19.89
N ALA A 105 3.25 1.44 -19.84
CA ALA A 105 4.11 1.57 -21.01
C ALA A 105 4.52 0.20 -21.61
N LEU A 106 4.68 -0.84 -20.78
CA LEU A 106 5.11 -2.17 -21.21
C LEU A 106 3.97 -3.07 -21.68
N CYS A 107 2.75 -2.78 -21.22
CA CYS A 107 1.55 -3.53 -21.58
C CYS A 107 1.16 -3.34 -23.05
N HIS A 108 0.42 -4.31 -23.58
CA HIS A 108 -0.08 -4.26 -24.95
C HIS A 108 -1.00 -3.03 -25.16
N PRO A 109 -0.96 -2.34 -26.32
CA PRO A 109 -1.75 -1.13 -26.58
C PRO A 109 -3.24 -1.23 -26.24
N SER A 110 -3.85 -2.41 -26.40
CA SER A 110 -5.26 -2.63 -26.07
C SER A 110 -5.59 -2.59 -24.57
N VAL A 111 -4.59 -2.71 -23.70
CA VAL A 111 -4.73 -2.65 -22.23
C VAL A 111 -4.18 -1.32 -21.69
N GLN A 112 -3.51 -0.51 -22.51
CA GLN A 112 -2.93 0.75 -22.06
C GLN A 112 -4.00 1.80 -21.71
N GLY A 113 -3.58 2.80 -20.94
CA GLY A 113 -4.40 3.90 -20.47
C GLY A 113 -5.49 3.42 -19.51
N PHE A 114 -6.74 3.61 -19.90
CA PHE A 114 -7.87 3.36 -19.02
C PHE A 114 -8.07 1.87 -18.70
N GLY A 115 -7.71 0.97 -19.62
CA GLY A 115 -7.75 -0.48 -19.38
C GLY A 115 -6.86 -0.91 -18.21
N MET A 116 -5.64 -0.37 -18.14
CA MET A 116 -4.69 -0.61 -17.05
C MET A 116 -5.19 -0.01 -15.74
N VAL A 117 -5.79 1.18 -15.78
CA VAL A 117 -6.34 1.82 -14.58
C VAL A 117 -7.53 1.04 -14.02
N LEU A 118 -8.43 0.55 -14.87
CA LEU A 118 -9.58 -0.25 -14.41
C LEU A 118 -9.20 -1.67 -14.00
N GLY A 119 -8.28 -2.29 -14.75
CA GLY A 119 -7.94 -3.70 -14.60
C GLY A 119 -6.76 -3.94 -13.67
N GLY A 120 -5.70 -3.13 -13.73
CA GLY A 120 -4.46 -3.34 -12.99
C GLY A 120 -4.40 -2.62 -11.66
N LEU A 121 -4.82 -1.35 -11.61
CA LEU A 121 -4.68 -0.52 -10.41
C LEU A 121 -5.37 -1.09 -9.17
N PRO A 122 -6.60 -1.64 -9.22
CA PRO A 122 -7.22 -2.25 -8.04
C PRO A 122 -6.41 -3.44 -7.50
N TRP A 123 -5.77 -4.23 -8.36
CA TRP A 123 -4.93 -5.35 -7.94
C TRP A 123 -3.61 -4.88 -7.32
N GLY A 124 -2.94 -3.90 -7.95
CA GLY A 124 -1.71 -3.32 -7.42
C GLY A 124 -1.91 -2.71 -6.04
N VAL A 125 -2.98 -1.91 -5.87
CA VAL A 125 -3.33 -1.30 -4.59
C VAL A 125 -3.73 -2.35 -3.54
N THR A 126 -4.43 -3.41 -3.93
CA THR A 126 -4.78 -4.51 -3.01
C THR A 126 -3.54 -5.16 -2.42
N TRP A 127 -2.58 -5.55 -3.26
CA TRP A 127 -1.34 -6.18 -2.80
C TRP A 127 -0.44 -5.23 -2.02
N PHE A 128 -0.43 -3.94 -2.39
CA PHE A 128 0.22 -2.90 -1.60
C PHE A 128 -0.30 -2.86 -0.17
N VAL A 129 -1.63 -2.82 0.00
CA VAL A 129 -2.27 -2.81 1.33
C VAL A 129 -1.94 -4.10 2.08
N ILE A 130 -2.15 -5.27 1.48
CA ILE A 130 -1.87 -6.56 2.12
C ILE A 130 -0.42 -6.61 2.63
N ALA A 131 0.55 -6.34 1.77
CA ALA A 131 1.96 -6.34 2.16
C ALA A 131 2.28 -5.28 3.23
N SER A 132 1.75 -4.06 3.12
CA SER A 132 1.97 -3.01 4.13
C SER A 132 1.35 -3.35 5.49
N THR A 133 0.24 -4.09 5.53
CA THR A 133 -0.41 -4.56 6.76
C THR A 133 0.32 -5.73 7.40
N LEU A 134 0.76 -6.72 6.61
CA LEU A 134 1.55 -7.85 7.09
C LEU A 134 2.91 -7.40 7.64
N LEU A 135 3.53 -6.40 7.01
CA LEU A 135 4.79 -5.81 7.44
C LEU A 135 4.61 -4.56 8.33
N SER A 136 3.45 -4.41 8.98
CA SER A 136 3.14 -3.21 9.76
C SER A 136 4.12 -2.93 10.92
N VAL A 137 4.74 -3.98 11.47
CA VAL A 137 5.73 -3.93 12.57
C VAL A 137 7.18 -3.81 12.03
N ALA A 138 7.40 -4.01 10.73
CA ALA A 138 8.73 -3.95 10.14
C ALA A 138 9.25 -2.50 10.00
N ARG A 139 10.54 -2.37 9.71
CA ARG A 139 11.18 -1.06 9.49
C ARG A 139 10.46 -0.27 8.38
N PRO A 140 10.26 1.05 8.54
CA PRO A 140 9.52 1.91 7.61
C PRO A 140 9.90 1.75 6.12
N GLY A 141 11.21 1.78 5.82
CA GLY A 141 11.71 1.66 4.45
C GLY A 141 11.49 0.27 3.84
N TRP A 142 11.71 -0.79 4.62
CA TRP A 142 11.52 -2.17 4.19
C TRP A 142 10.04 -2.48 3.94
N ARG A 143 9.16 -2.01 4.83
CA ARG A 143 7.70 -2.13 4.69
C ARG A 143 7.21 -1.52 3.37
N THR A 144 7.61 -0.29 3.09
CA THR A 144 7.18 0.41 1.87
C THR A 144 7.80 -0.21 0.62
N GLY A 145 9.08 -0.60 0.67
CA GLY A 145 9.74 -1.30 -0.43
C GLY A 145 9.07 -2.63 -0.79
N MET A 146 8.81 -3.49 0.21
CA MET A 146 8.10 -4.76 -0.03
C MET A 146 6.66 -4.54 -0.48
N ALA A 147 5.96 -3.52 0.04
CA ALA A 147 4.62 -3.20 -0.42
C ALA A 147 4.60 -2.77 -1.90
N LEU A 148 5.58 -1.98 -2.33
CA LEU A 148 5.73 -1.60 -3.73
C LEU A 148 6.08 -2.78 -4.63
N LEU A 149 6.97 -3.68 -4.18
CA LEU A 149 7.28 -4.92 -4.90
C LEU A 149 6.05 -5.82 -5.03
N ALA A 150 5.28 -5.98 -3.96
CA ALA A 150 4.03 -6.73 -3.97
C ALA A 150 2.98 -6.10 -4.89
N ALA A 151 2.91 -4.76 -4.95
CA ALA A 151 2.02 -4.03 -5.84
C ALA A 151 2.42 -4.15 -7.32
N ALA A 152 3.74 -4.18 -7.58
CA ALA A 152 4.29 -4.31 -8.92
C ALA A 152 3.91 -5.66 -9.56
N ALA A 153 4.06 -6.77 -8.83
CA ALA A 153 3.81 -8.11 -9.36
C ALA A 153 2.47 -8.27 -10.15
N PRO A 154 1.29 -7.92 -9.60
CA PRO A 154 0.04 -8.00 -10.35
C PRO A 154 -0.09 -6.96 -11.47
N LEU A 155 0.54 -5.78 -11.35
CA LEU A 155 0.53 -4.77 -12.42
C LEU A 155 1.30 -5.27 -13.65
N PHE A 156 2.48 -5.87 -13.45
CA PHE A 156 3.27 -6.45 -14.54
C PHE A 156 2.64 -7.73 -15.09
N TYR A 157 1.98 -8.52 -14.24
CA TYR A 157 1.25 -9.72 -14.68
C TYR A 157 0.18 -9.40 -15.74
N GLN A 158 -0.46 -8.23 -15.66
CA GLN A 158 -1.45 -7.80 -16.66
C GLN A 158 -0.84 -7.59 -18.06
N CYS A 159 0.47 -7.32 -18.17
CA CYS A 159 1.13 -7.12 -19.46
C CYS A 159 1.36 -8.40 -20.26
N LEU A 160 1.02 -9.54 -19.66
CA LEU A 160 1.00 -10.83 -20.32
C LEU A 160 -0.30 -11.06 -21.12
N PHE A 161 -1.34 -10.25 -20.88
CA PHE A 161 -2.63 -10.38 -21.55
C PHE A 161 -2.88 -9.24 -22.54
N ARG A 162 -3.66 -9.55 -23.58
CA ARG A 162 -4.34 -8.58 -24.44
C ARG A 162 -5.84 -8.67 -24.21
N VAL A 163 -6.54 -7.54 -24.39
CA VAL A 163 -8.01 -7.49 -24.39
C VAL A 163 -8.47 -7.19 -25.81
N ASP A 164 -9.27 -8.09 -26.40
CA ASP A 164 -9.70 -7.98 -27.82
C ASP A 164 -11.09 -7.32 -27.97
N GLY A 165 -11.56 -6.66 -26.91
CA GLY A 165 -12.82 -5.93 -26.86
C GLY A 165 -13.74 -6.44 -25.75
N ILE A 166 -14.79 -5.66 -25.49
CA ILE A 166 -15.90 -6.07 -24.63
C ILE A 166 -17.01 -6.54 -25.56
N ALA A 167 -17.30 -7.84 -25.57
CA ALA A 167 -18.38 -8.38 -26.39
C ALA A 167 -19.75 -8.02 -25.78
N ALA A 168 -20.84 -8.35 -26.49
CA ALA A 168 -22.20 -8.06 -26.04
C ALA A 168 -22.58 -8.77 -24.72
N ASP A 169 -21.77 -9.73 -24.28
CA ASP A 169 -21.86 -10.39 -22.97
C ASP A 169 -21.29 -9.54 -21.82
N MET A 170 -20.77 -8.35 -22.12
CA MET A 170 -20.13 -7.44 -21.17
C MET A 170 -18.95 -8.09 -20.44
N ALA A 171 -18.32 -9.08 -21.07
CA ALA A 171 -17.08 -9.68 -20.60
C ALA A 171 -15.89 -9.11 -21.37
N ALA A 172 -14.84 -8.74 -20.64
CA ALA A 172 -13.57 -8.39 -21.25
C ALA A 172 -12.82 -9.71 -21.56
N ASN A 173 -12.80 -10.09 -22.84
CA ASN A 173 -12.10 -11.28 -23.29
C ASN A 173 -10.60 -11.06 -23.16
N ARG A 174 -9.98 -11.74 -22.20
CA ARG A 174 -8.52 -11.73 -22.01
C ARG A 174 -7.91 -12.87 -22.79
N LEU A 175 -7.08 -12.52 -23.75
CA LEU A 175 -6.31 -13.45 -24.53
C LEU A 175 -4.84 -13.32 -24.16
N TRP A 176 -4.10 -14.39 -24.36
CA TRP A 176 -2.66 -14.34 -24.12
C TRP A 176 -2.02 -13.43 -25.16
N ARG A 177 -1.11 -12.54 -24.74
CA ARG A 177 -0.48 -11.56 -25.63
C ARG A 177 0.20 -12.20 -26.86
N TRP A 178 0.71 -13.41 -26.69
CA TRP A 178 1.49 -14.14 -27.70
C TRP A 178 0.67 -15.17 -28.47
N GLN A 179 -0.65 -15.25 -28.24
CA GLN A 179 -1.51 -16.06 -29.09
C GLN A 179 -1.69 -15.37 -30.45
N PRO A 180 -1.74 -16.13 -31.55
CA PRO A 180 -1.97 -15.58 -32.89
C PRO A 180 -3.32 -14.87 -33.01
#